data_AF-A0A4R2S3N0-F1
#
_entry.id   AF-A0A4R2S3N0-F1
#
_cell.length_a   1.000
_cell.length_b   1.000
_cell.length_c   1.000
_cell.angle_alpha   90.00
_cell.angle_beta   90.00
_cell.angle_gamma   90.00
#
_symmetry.space_group_name_H-M   'P 1'
#
loop_
_entity.id
_entity.type
_entity.pdbx_description
1 polymer ?
#
loop_
_entity_poly.entity_id
_entity_poly.type
_entity_poly.pdbx_seq_one_letter_code
_entity_poly.pdbx_strand_id
1 'polypeptide(L)' 'MDYLLSCKEIEVAILVAKGYKDSEIALSLYISRRRVGEIIASIKSKWHITSRVQIGIIAYYCGLIDIKKEVFLKYKTFN' A
#
# COMPACT_ATOMS: atom_id res chain seq x y z
N MET A 1 -0.98 20.76 6.95
CA MET A 1 -1.53 19.50 6.42
C MET A 1 -0.57 19.01 5.36
N ASP A 2 0.16 17.93 5.63
CA ASP A 2 1.04 17.31 4.64
C ASP A 2 0.28 16.22 3.89
N TYR A 3 -0.07 16.48 2.64
CA TYR A 3 -0.66 15.49 1.73
C TYR A 3 0.39 14.51 1.19
N LEU A 4 1.67 14.84 1.36
CA LEU A 4 2.78 14.04 0.85
C LEU A 4 3.08 12.86 1.79
N LEU A 5 3.07 11.66 1.22
CA LEU A 5 3.53 10.47 1.90
C LEU A 5 5.06 10.43 1.91
N SER A 6 5.61 9.98 3.04
CA SER A 6 7.01 9.57 3.15
C SER A 6 7.28 8.28 2.37
N CYS A 7 8.54 7.96 2.11
CA CYS A 7 8.91 6.72 1.41
C CYS A 7 8.33 5.47 2.08
N LYS A 8 8.34 5.42 3.42
CA LYS A 8 7.79 4.28 4.18
C LYS A 8 6.26 4.20 4.09
N GLU A 9 5.57 5.34 4.05
CA GLU A 9 4.12 5.38 3.83
C GLU A 9 3.76 4.94 2.40
N ILE A 10 4.56 5.33 1.40
CA ILE A 10 4.38 4.89 0.01
C ILE A 10 4.56 3.37 -0.09
N GLU A 11 5.60 2.79 0.52
CA GLU A 11 5.82 1.34 0.57
C GLU A 11 4.61 0.60 1.14
N VAL A 12 4.09 1.07 2.29
CA VAL A 12 2.90 0.48 2.91
C VAL A 12 1.67 0.64 2.03
N ALA A 13 1.45 1.81 1.41
CA ALA A 13 0.33 2.04 0.51
C ALA A 13 0.35 1.10 -0.70
N ILE A 14 1.52 0.85 -1.29
CA ILE A 14 1.72 -0.10 -2.39
C ILE A 14 1.35 -1.52 -1.95
N LEU A 15 1.84 -1.98 -0.79
CA LEU A 15 1.53 -3.32 -0.29
C LEU A 15 0.04 -3.48 0.03
N VAL A 16 -0.60 -2.44 0.60
CA VAL A 16 -2.05 -2.41 0.81
C VAL A 16 -2.79 -2.52 -0.52
N ALA A 17 -2.36 -1.80 -1.55
CA ALA A 17 -2.98 -1.83 -2.87
C ALA A 17 -2.82 -3.20 -3.56
N LYS A 18 -1.76 -3.95 -3.24
CA LYS A 18 -1.56 -5.34 -3.65
C LYS A 18 -2.38 -6.36 -2.84
N GLY A 19 -3.15 -5.92 -1.85
CA GLY A 19 -4.02 -6.77 -1.04
C GLY A 19 -3.38 -7.38 0.21
N TYR A 20 -2.19 -6.92 0.62
CA TYR A 20 -1.49 -7.46 1.78
C TYR A 20 -2.17 -7.06 3.11
N LYS A 21 -2.27 -8.04 4.02
CA LYS A 21 -2.70 -7.87 5.42
C LYS A 21 -1.58 -7.30 6.28
N ASP A 22 -1.91 -6.72 7.43
CA ASP A 22 -0.92 -6.10 8.33
C ASP A 22 0.20 -7.05 8.76
N SER A 23 -0.10 -8.35 8.91
CA SER A 23 0.90 -9.38 9.20
C SER A 23 1.88 -9.61 8.04
N GLU A 24 1.40 -9.57 6.81
CA GLU A 24 2.22 -9.79 5.61
C GLU A 24 3.07 -8.55 5.31
N ILE A 25 2.51 -7.35 5.52
CA ILE A 25 3.25 -6.08 5.43
C ILE A 25 4.33 -6.01 6.50
N ALA A 26 3.99 -6.38 7.74
CA ALA A 26 4.94 -6.41 8.86
C ALA A 26 6.14 -7.31 8.55
N LEU A 27 5.87 -8.51 8.02
CA LEU A 27 6.91 -9.44 7.59
C LEU A 27 7.73 -8.88 6.41
N SER A 28 7.06 -8.33 5.39
CA SER A 28 7.72 -7.80 4.20
C SER A 28 8.62 -6.60 4.49
N LEU A 29 8.29 -5.79 5.50
CA LEU A 29 9.02 -4.56 5.84
C LEU A 29 9.88 -4.72 7.11
N TYR A 30 9.93 -5.91 7.71
CA TYR A 30 10.65 -6.20 8.96
C TYR A 30 10.29 -5.24 10.11
N ILE A 31 9.00 -4.93 10.26
CA ILE A 31 8.48 -4.07 11.33
C ILE A 31 7.34 -4.76 12.09
N SER A 32 6.97 -4.25 13.26
CA SER A 32 5.85 -4.80 14.02
C SER A 32 4.50 -4.51 13.33
N ARG A 33 3.52 -5.41 13.52
CA ARG A 33 2.13 -5.18 13.07
C ARG A 33 1.55 -3.87 13.62
N ARG A 34 1.90 -3.52 14.87
CA ARG A 34 1.53 -2.24 15.47
C ARG A 34 2.05 -1.07 14.64
N ARG A 35 3.33 -1.12 14.24
CA ARG A 35 3.94 -0.06 13.42
C ARG A 35 3.28 0.07 12.05
N VAL A 36 2.87 -1.04 11.43
CA VAL A 36 2.06 -1.02 10.20
C VAL A 36 0.75 -0.27 10.42
N GLY A 37 0.04 -0.58 11.52
CA GLY A 37 -1.21 0.10 11.87
C GLY A 37 -1.04 1.62 12.07
N GLU A 38 0.03 2.05 12.73
CA GLU A 38 0.39 3.47 12.88
C GLU A 38 0.63 4.15 11.53
N ILE A 39 1.36 3.50 10.62
CA ILE A 39 1.63 4.02 9.28
C ILE A 39 0.32 4.12 8.47
N ILE A 40 -0.55 3.10 8.54
CA ILE A 40 -1.86 3.14 7.87
C ILE A 40 -2.73 4.27 8.42
N ALA A 41 -2.74 4.49 9.73
CA ALA A 41 -3.45 5.60 10.35
C ALA A 41 -2.91 6.96 9.86
N SER A 42 -1.58 7.09 9.74
CA SER A 42 -0.94 8.29 9.18
C SER A 42 -1.36 8.54 7.72
N ILE A 43 -1.31 7.50 6.87
CA ILE A 43 -1.77 7.60 5.46
C ILE A 43 -3.23 8.06 5.40
N LYS A 44 -4.11 7.45 6.20
CA LYS A 44 -5.53 7.83 6.26
C LYS A 44 -5.73 9.29 6.63
N SER A 45 -4.96 9.77 7.60
CA SER A 45 -4.99 11.18 8.02
C SER A 45 -4.52 12.11 6.91
N LYS A 46 -3.39 11.81 6.26
CA LYS A 46 -2.81 12.63 5.18
C LYS A 46 -3.66 12.68 3.91
N TRP A 47 -4.33 11.58 3.58
CA TRP A 47 -5.20 11.49 2.41
C TRP A 47 -6.66 11.79 2.71
N HIS A 48 -7.02 12.08 3.97
CA HIS A 48 -8.39 12.36 4.40
C HIS A 48 -9.39 11.25 4.04
N ILE A 49 -8.98 10.00 4.29
CA ILE A 49 -9.78 8.81 4.03
C ILE A 49 -9.98 8.00 5.31
N THR A 50 -10.98 7.12 5.32
CA THR A 50 -11.35 6.35 6.50
C THR A 50 -11.11 4.84 6.31
N SER A 51 -11.10 4.37 5.07
CA SER A 51 -11.01 2.95 4.74
C SER A 51 -9.65 2.57 4.15
N ARG A 52 -9.20 1.35 4.48
CA ARG A 52 -8.04 0.70 3.84
C ARG A 52 -8.24 0.52 2.33
N VAL A 53 -9.49 0.29 1.91
CA VAL A 53 -9.81 0.13 0.48
C VAL A 53 -9.53 1.41 -0.30
N GLN A 54 -9.81 2.58 0.30
CA GLN A 54 -9.53 3.88 -0.31
C GLN A 54 -8.01 4.09 -0.54
N ILE A 55 -7.15 3.53 0.32
CA ILE A 55 -5.69 3.55 0.11
C ILE A 55 -5.34 2.86 -1.22
N GLY A 56 -5.91 1.68 -1.47
CA GLY A 56 -5.66 0.92 -2.70
C GLY A 56 -6.13 1.65 -3.95
N ILE A 57 -7.34 2.24 -3.89
CA ILE A 57 -7.92 3.02 -5.00
C ILE A 57 -7.04 4.23 -5.32
N ILE A 58 -6.63 5.01 -4.31
CA ILE A 58 -5.80 6.19 -4.51
C ILE A 58 -4.41 5.79 -5.02
N ALA A 59 -3.80 4.73 -4.48
CA ALA A 59 -2.52 4.23 -4.95
C ALA A 59 -2.54 3.86 -6.44
N TYR A 60 -3.66 3.30 -6.94
CA TYR A 60 -3.85 3.06 -8.38
C TYR A 60 -3.92 4.37 -9.18
N TYR A 61 -4.77 5.32 -8.78
CA TYR A 61 -4.89 6.60 -9.50
C TYR A 61 -3.62 7.45 -9.47
N CYS A 62 -2.82 7.34 -8.40
CA CYS A 62 -1.51 7.98 -8.30
C CYS A 62 -0.40 7.24 -9.08
N GLY A 63 -0.70 6.10 -9.72
CA GLY A 63 0.28 5.31 -10.47
C GLY A 63 1.31 4.59 -9.58
N LEU A 64 1.04 4.44 -8.28
CA LEU A 64 1.90 3.67 -7.37
C LEU A 64 1.82 2.16 -7.65
N ILE A 65 0.69 1.72 -8.21
CA ILE A 65 0.51 0.37 -8.76
C ILE A 65 -0.02 0.45 -10.19
N ASP A 66 0.36 -0.51 -11.01
CA ASP A 66 -0.18 -0.70 -12.35
C ASP A 66 -0.69 -2.14 -12.52
N ILE A 67 -2.01 -2.26 -12.64
CA ILE A 67 -2.70 -3.53 -12.83
C ILE A 67 -2.22 -4.24 -14.10
N LYS A 68 -1.93 -3.50 -15.18
CA LYS A 68 -1.46 -4.11 -16.42
C LYS A 68 -0.15 -4.84 -16.17
N LYS A 69 0.82 -4.16 -15.56
CA LYS A 69 2.14 -4.73 -15.26
C LYS A 69 2.05 -5.97 -14.36
N GLU A 70 1.23 -5.92 -13.31
CA GLU A 70 1.07 -7.03 -12.36
C GLU A 70 0.42 -8.26 -13.02
N VAL A 71 -0.64 -8.05 -13.81
CA VAL A 71 -1.32 -9.14 -14.55
C VAL A 71 -0.37 -9.76 -15.57
N PHE A 72 0.34 -8.97 -16.36
CA PHE A 72 1.28 -9.48 -17.36
C PHE A 72 2.47 -10.23 -16.74
N LEU A 73 2.98 -9.79 -15.59
CA LEU A 73 4.03 -10.52 -14.86
C LEU A 73 3.54 -11.88 -14.38
N LYS A 74 2.31 -11.96 -13.87
CA LYS A 74 1.72 -13.21 -13.42
C LYS A 74 1.52 -14.22 -14.56
N TYR A 75 1.30 -13.79 -15.80
CA TYR A 75 1.20 -14.73 -16.93
C TYR A 75 2.56 -15.16 -17.51
N LYS A 76 3.62 -14.38 -17.26
CA LYS A 76 4.97 -14.67 -17.77
C LYS A 76 5.74 -15.69 -16.92
N THR A 77 5.37 -15.87 -15.66
CA THR A 77 5.96 -16.88 -14.76
C THR A 77 5.34 -18.27 -14.87
N PHE A 78 4.24 -18.42 -15.61
CA PHE A 78 3.54 -19.69 -15.80
C PHE A 78 3.70 -20.28 -17.22
N ASN A 79 4.59 -19.71 -18.04
CA ASN A 79 5.00 -20.27 -19.34
C ASN A 79 6.50 -20.49 -19.37
#